data_AF-A0A961SUP9-F1
#
_entry.id   AF-A0A961SUP9-F1
#
_cell.length_a   1.000
_cell.length_b   1.000
_cell.length_c   1.000
_cell.angle_alpha   90.00
_cell.angle_beta   90.00
_cell.angle_gamma   90.00
#
_symmetry.space_group_name_H-M   'P 1'
#
loop_
_entity.id
_entity.type
_entity.pdbx_description
1 polymer ?
#
loop_
_entity_poly.entity_id
_entity_poly.type
_entity_poly.pdbx_seq_one_letter_code
_entity_poly.pdbx_strand_id
1 'polypeptide(L)'
;LKDLDGLRLYTFPTAGRFLSQFGVVPVTIPYEDAQVAVQTGELDGMAWSGITEDYTVGWADVTEHFLTNNISGAWIGSYFVNEKKWAELPEHLKKLVQNAIEASHTYRNQWYWGGEAKLRATGTKLKLTSIPKEEWKAVEDAAKVFWKEIAEQGETAAKIVKIFEEYNATIEKAGPPYTQG
;
A
#
# COMPACT_ATOMS: atom_id res chain seq x y z
N LEU A 1 16.04 4.19 9.57
CA LEU A 1 15.23 3.15 10.25
C LEU A 1 14.96 3.47 11.71
N LYS A 2 15.94 3.93 12.49
CA LYS A 2 15.71 4.28 13.90
C LYS A 2 14.57 5.29 14.11
N ASP A 3 14.41 6.24 13.19
CA ASP A 3 13.33 7.23 13.26
C ASP A 3 11.91 6.63 13.12
N LEU A 4 11.78 5.35 12.73
CA LEU A 4 10.50 4.64 12.72
C LEU A 4 10.07 4.16 14.11
N ASP A 5 11.02 4.03 15.05
CA ASP A 5 10.77 3.50 16.38
C ASP A 5 9.88 4.44 17.19
N GLY A 6 8.77 3.89 17.70
CA GLY A 6 7.79 4.63 18.48
C GLY A 6 6.75 5.42 17.66
N LEU A 7 6.86 5.49 16.33
CA LEU A 7 5.87 6.21 15.51
C LEU A 7 4.51 5.52 15.57
N ARG A 8 3.46 6.26 15.96
CA ARG A 8 2.07 5.83 15.93
C ARG A 8 1.48 6.12 14.56
N LEU A 9 1.39 5.09 13.72
CA LEU A 9 1.01 5.25 12.32
C LEU A 9 -0.34 4.59 12.03
N TYR A 10 -1.22 5.33 11.34
CA TYR A 10 -2.42 4.74 10.75
C TYR A 10 -2.03 3.81 9.58
N THR A 11 -2.35 2.53 9.68
CA THR A 11 -1.96 1.52 8.66
C THR A 11 -2.90 0.31 8.63
N PHE A 12 -2.72 -0.55 7.64
CA PHE A 12 -3.48 -1.81 7.52
C PHE A 12 -2.96 -2.88 8.49
N PRO A 13 -3.80 -3.80 9.00
CA PRO A 13 -3.39 -4.78 10.01
C PRO A 13 -2.14 -5.60 9.68
N THR A 14 -2.06 -6.15 8.46
CA THR A 14 -0.91 -6.98 8.04
C THR A 14 0.36 -6.16 7.88
N ALA A 15 0.26 -4.98 7.26
CA ALA A 15 1.39 -4.07 7.12
C ALA A 15 1.86 -3.55 8.48
N GLY A 16 0.92 -3.26 9.39
CA GLY A 16 1.19 -2.88 10.77
C GLY A 16 1.98 -3.95 11.53
N ARG A 17 1.54 -5.22 11.47
CA ARG A 17 2.30 -6.33 12.07
C ARG A 17 3.72 -6.41 11.53
N PHE A 18 3.88 -6.24 10.22
CA PHE A 18 5.21 -6.20 9.60
C PHE A 18 6.04 -5.02 10.10
N LEU A 19 5.47 -3.81 10.15
CA LEU A 19 6.17 -2.59 10.56
C LEU A 19 6.54 -2.58 12.05
N SER A 20 5.78 -3.27 12.91
CA SER A 20 6.06 -3.34 14.35
C SER A 20 7.41 -3.92 14.71
N GLN A 21 8.01 -4.75 13.85
CA GLN A 21 9.37 -5.26 14.08
C GLN A 21 10.44 -4.14 14.01
N PHE A 22 10.10 -2.99 13.43
CA PHE A 22 10.94 -1.79 13.37
C PHE A 22 10.53 -0.72 14.38
N GLY A 23 9.70 -1.08 15.38
CA GLY A 23 9.28 -0.19 16.46
C GLY A 23 8.06 0.68 16.17
N VAL A 24 7.49 0.61 14.95
CA VAL A 24 6.24 1.29 14.62
C VAL A 24 5.09 0.76 15.49
N VAL A 25 4.28 1.67 16.01
CA VAL A 25 3.04 1.39 16.73
C VAL A 25 1.87 1.51 15.76
N PRO A 26 1.35 0.40 15.18
CA PRO A 26 0.26 0.48 14.22
C PRO A 26 -1.05 0.81 14.94
N VAL A 27 -1.77 1.79 14.40
CA VAL A 27 -3.06 2.21 14.92
C VAL A 27 -4.13 2.04 13.84
N THR A 28 -5.30 1.54 14.23
CA THR A 28 -6.47 1.41 13.38
C THR A 28 -7.58 2.29 13.93
N ILE A 29 -8.01 3.28 13.15
CA ILE A 29 -9.12 4.18 13.44
C ILE A 29 -10.02 4.31 12.21
N PRO A 30 -11.25 4.84 12.35
CA PRO A 30 -12.06 5.21 11.20
C PRO A 30 -11.29 6.17 10.28
N TYR A 31 -11.50 6.03 8.97
CA TYR A 31 -10.74 6.77 7.96
C TYR A 31 -10.94 8.29 8.10
N GLU A 32 -12.17 8.69 8.38
CA GLU A 32 -12.62 10.06 8.60
C GLU A 32 -11.95 10.75 9.79
N ASP A 33 -11.49 9.98 10.78
CA ASP A 33 -10.86 10.50 11.99
C ASP A 33 -9.34 10.68 11.82
N ALA A 34 -8.74 10.06 10.80
CA ALA A 34 -7.28 10.01 10.62
C ALA A 34 -6.63 11.39 10.50
N GLN A 35 -7.27 12.32 9.78
CA GLN A 35 -6.74 13.68 9.63
C GLN A 35 -6.71 14.41 10.98
N VAL A 36 -7.79 14.34 11.75
CA VAL A 36 -7.90 15.00 13.05
C VAL A 36 -6.92 14.37 14.04
N ALA A 37 -6.81 13.04 14.04
CA ALA A 37 -5.90 12.32 14.93
C ALA A 37 -4.42 12.72 14.71
N VAL A 38 -4.00 12.97 13.46
CA VAL A 38 -2.67 13.51 13.19
C VAL A 38 -2.58 14.98 13.62
N GLN A 39 -3.59 15.79 13.30
CA GLN A 39 -3.60 17.21 13.66
C GLN A 39 -3.54 17.46 15.18
N THR A 40 -4.13 16.58 16.00
CA THR A 40 -4.11 16.66 17.46
C THR A 40 -2.90 15.97 18.10
N GLY A 41 -2.07 15.28 17.32
CA GLY A 41 -0.90 14.53 17.80
C GLY A 41 -1.24 13.18 18.46
N GLU A 42 -2.45 12.66 18.27
CA GLU A 42 -2.81 11.28 18.63
C GLU A 42 -2.09 10.28 17.74
N LEU A 43 -1.93 10.60 16.45
CA LEU A 43 -1.10 9.89 15.49
C LEU A 43 0.08 10.75 15.05
N ASP A 44 1.19 10.10 14.73
CA ASP A 44 2.40 10.75 14.22
C ASP A 44 2.42 10.81 12.68
N GLY A 45 1.53 10.07 12.01
CA GLY A 45 1.37 10.09 10.56
C GLY A 45 0.59 8.89 10.01
N MET A 46 0.75 8.65 8.70
CA MET A 46 0.07 7.60 7.96
C MET A 46 1.08 6.69 7.25
N ALA A 47 0.81 5.39 7.29
CA ALA A 47 1.41 4.37 6.44
C ALA A 47 0.29 3.57 5.75
N TRP A 48 -0.62 4.31 5.11
CA TRP A 48 -1.87 3.79 4.54
C TRP A 48 -1.98 4.04 3.02
N SER A 49 -1.36 5.12 2.54
CA SER A 49 -1.56 5.69 1.20
C SER A 49 -0.25 6.05 0.50
N GLY A 50 -0.36 6.40 -0.78
CA GLY A 50 0.66 7.14 -1.53
C GLY A 50 0.35 8.64 -1.60
N ILE A 51 1.28 9.42 -2.15
CA ILE A 51 1.22 10.89 -2.17
C ILE A 51 -0.01 11.42 -2.92
N THR A 52 -0.55 10.66 -3.88
CA THR A 52 -1.75 11.01 -4.64
C THR A 52 -2.95 11.18 -3.74
N GLU A 53 -3.17 10.24 -2.82
CA GLU A 53 -4.28 10.33 -1.88
C GLU A 53 -4.01 11.40 -0.83
N ASP A 54 -2.79 11.46 -0.30
CA ASP A 54 -2.43 12.41 0.76
C ASP A 54 -2.78 13.85 0.38
N TYR A 55 -2.46 14.25 -0.85
CA TYR A 55 -2.82 15.57 -1.38
C TYR A 55 -4.31 15.71 -1.71
N THR A 56 -4.95 14.65 -2.18
CA THR A 56 -6.36 14.68 -2.61
C THR A 56 -7.30 14.83 -1.43
N VAL A 57 -7.02 14.16 -0.31
CA VAL A 57 -7.94 14.06 0.83
C VAL A 57 -7.58 15.02 1.98
N GLY A 58 -6.47 15.76 1.86
CA GLY A 58 -6.06 16.79 2.82
C GLY A 58 -5.09 16.30 3.90
N TRP A 59 -4.65 15.05 3.88
CA TRP A 59 -3.65 14.54 4.82
C TRP A 59 -2.28 15.21 4.67
N ALA A 60 -1.95 15.66 3.47
CA ALA A 60 -0.77 16.49 3.21
C ALA A 60 -0.83 17.88 3.88
N ASP A 61 -2.00 18.33 4.35
CA ASP A 61 -2.15 19.60 5.08
C ASP A 61 -1.86 19.47 6.58
N VAL A 62 -1.80 18.24 7.10
CA VAL A 62 -1.56 17.94 8.52
C VAL A 62 -0.29 17.11 8.74
N THR A 63 0.48 16.84 7.68
CA THR A 63 1.77 16.13 7.73
C THR A 63 2.83 16.93 7.00
N GLU A 64 4.11 16.71 7.34
CA GLU A 64 5.21 17.52 6.80
C GLU A 64 6.15 16.77 5.85
N HIS A 65 6.25 15.44 5.99
CA HIS A 65 7.26 14.63 5.31
C HIS A 65 6.62 13.45 4.57
N PHE A 66 7.22 13.06 3.44
CA PHE A 66 6.85 11.85 2.69
C PHE A 66 8.09 10.99 2.42
N LEU A 67 8.12 9.78 2.97
CA LEU A 67 9.23 8.84 2.80
C LEU A 67 9.13 8.14 1.42
N THR A 68 10.19 8.24 0.61
CA THR A 68 10.18 7.68 -0.75
C THR A 68 10.32 6.16 -0.80
N ASN A 69 10.82 5.55 0.27
CA ASN A 69 11.00 4.11 0.41
C ASN A 69 9.66 3.45 0.77
N ASN A 70 8.91 2.98 -0.23
CA ASN A 70 7.66 2.27 0.03
C ASN A 70 7.91 0.85 0.57
N ILE A 71 6.91 0.29 1.25
CA ILE A 71 6.88 -1.14 1.66
C ILE A 71 6.04 -1.99 0.71
N SER A 72 5.30 -1.36 -0.21
CA SER A 72 4.55 -1.99 -1.29
C SER A 72 4.38 -0.98 -2.43
N GLY A 73 4.53 -1.46 -3.66
CA GLY A 73 4.32 -0.63 -4.87
C GLY A 73 2.85 -0.50 -5.30
N ALA A 74 1.97 -1.38 -4.83
CA ALA A 74 0.55 -1.38 -5.21
C ALA A 74 -0.33 -2.03 -4.13
N TRP A 75 -1.43 -1.36 -3.77
CA TRP A 75 -2.45 -1.94 -2.90
C TRP A 75 -3.40 -2.85 -3.69
N ILE A 76 -3.81 -3.96 -3.08
CA ILE A 76 -4.73 -4.94 -3.69
C ILE A 76 -6.09 -4.83 -3.00
N GLY A 77 -7.07 -4.27 -3.72
CA GLY A 77 -8.47 -4.20 -3.33
C GLY A 77 -9.38 -5.01 -4.23
N SER A 78 -10.62 -5.20 -3.80
CA SER A 78 -11.62 -5.95 -4.57
C SER A 78 -13.02 -5.38 -4.39
N TYR A 79 -13.84 -5.56 -5.43
CA TYR A 79 -15.28 -5.37 -5.34
C TYR A 79 -15.94 -6.67 -4.92
N PHE A 80 -16.77 -6.62 -3.88
CA PHE A 80 -17.52 -7.78 -3.42
C PHE A 80 -19.01 -7.53 -3.63
N VAL A 81 -19.72 -8.56 -4.09
CA VAL A 81 -21.16 -8.55 -4.26
C VAL A 81 -21.74 -9.76 -3.54
N ASN A 82 -22.87 -9.59 -2.86
CA ASN A 82 -23.58 -10.70 -2.27
C ASN A 82 -24.00 -11.70 -3.37
N GLU A 83 -23.70 -12.98 -3.18
CA GLU A 83 -23.91 -14.02 -4.19
C GLU A 83 -25.37 -14.13 -4.66
N LYS A 84 -26.35 -14.04 -3.74
CA LYS A 84 -27.77 -14.11 -4.09
C LYS A 84 -28.18 -12.90 -4.92
N LYS A 85 -27.73 -11.71 -4.54
CA LYS A 85 -27.98 -10.48 -5.31
C LYS A 85 -27.31 -10.48 -6.67
N TRP A 86 -26.11 -11.05 -6.76
CA TRP A 86 -25.46 -11.27 -8.04
C TRP A 86 -26.27 -12.22 -8.92
N ALA A 87 -26.76 -13.34 -8.37
CA ALA A 87 -27.55 -14.32 -9.09
C ALA A 87 -28.86 -13.75 -9.63
N GLU A 88 -29.51 -12.84 -8.88
CA GLU A 88 -30.73 -12.12 -9.27
C GLU A 88 -30.54 -11.20 -10.50
N LEU A 89 -29.31 -10.77 -10.81
CA LEU A 89 -29.07 -9.87 -11.94
C LEU A 89 -29.24 -10.60 -13.29
N PRO A 90 -29.98 -10.00 -14.24
CA PRO A 90 -29.95 -10.39 -15.64
C PRO A 90 -28.52 -10.35 -16.20
N GLU A 91 -28.21 -11.24 -17.14
CA GLU A 91 -26.87 -11.41 -17.70
C GLU A 91 -26.26 -10.11 -18.27
N HIS A 92 -27.07 -9.29 -18.93
CA HIS A 92 -26.59 -8.01 -19.47
C HIS A 92 -26.19 -7.02 -18.37
N LEU A 93 -26.83 -7.06 -17.19
CA LEU A 93 -26.45 -6.24 -16.04
C LEU A 93 -25.22 -6.78 -15.32
N LYS A 94 -25.05 -8.11 -15.24
CA LYS A 94 -23.79 -8.71 -14.75
C LYS A 94 -22.59 -8.23 -15.56
N LYS A 95 -22.71 -8.27 -16.89
CA LYS A 95 -21.69 -7.74 -17.81
C LYS A 95 -21.44 -6.25 -17.62
N LEU A 96 -22.50 -5.45 -17.45
CA LEU A 96 -22.35 -4.02 -17.19
C LEU A 96 -21.58 -3.75 -15.89
N VAL A 97 -21.90 -4.46 -14.81
CA VAL A 97 -21.20 -4.33 -13.52
C VAL A 97 -19.72 -4.72 -13.67
N GLN A 98 -19.42 -5.84 -14.34
CA GLN A 98 -18.03 -6.25 -14.59
C GLN A 98 -17.25 -5.21 -15.40
N ASN A 99 -17.86 -4.66 -16.45
CA ASN A 99 -17.24 -3.61 -17.27
C ASN A 99 -17.01 -2.31 -16.48
N ALA A 100 -17.96 -1.92 -15.61
CA ALA A 100 -17.80 -0.74 -14.76
C ALA A 100 -16.67 -0.93 -13.73
N ILE A 101 -16.55 -2.14 -13.17
CA ILE A 101 -15.45 -2.51 -12.27
C ILE A 101 -14.11 -2.39 -13.01
N GLU A 102 -13.98 -2.96 -14.21
CA GLU A 102 -12.74 -2.88 -15.00
C GLU A 102 -12.39 -1.44 -15.39
N ALA A 103 -13.37 -0.63 -15.77
CA ALA A 103 -13.17 0.78 -16.03
C ALA A 103 -12.67 1.54 -14.78
N SER A 104 -13.18 1.20 -13.60
CA SER A 104 -12.69 1.75 -12.33
C SER A 104 -11.24 1.33 -12.03
N HIS A 105 -10.87 0.07 -12.26
CA HIS A 105 -9.49 -0.40 -12.12
C HIS A 105 -8.55 0.36 -13.06
N THR A 106 -8.93 0.48 -14.34
CA THR A 106 -8.15 1.21 -15.35
C THR A 106 -7.95 2.67 -14.97
N TYR A 107 -9.03 3.34 -14.53
CA TYR A 107 -8.96 4.73 -14.08
C TYR A 107 -7.95 4.90 -12.94
N ARG A 108 -8.03 4.06 -11.90
CA ARG A 108 -7.11 4.16 -10.75
C ARG A 108 -5.66 3.92 -11.15
N ASN A 109 -5.38 2.93 -12.00
CA ASN A 109 -4.01 2.69 -12.48
C ASN A 109 -3.41 3.94 -13.12
N GLN A 110 -4.16 4.64 -13.97
CA GLN A 110 -3.70 5.87 -14.61
C GLN A 110 -3.60 7.04 -13.62
N TRP A 111 -4.59 7.17 -12.72
CA TRP A 111 -4.65 8.24 -11.74
C TRP A 111 -3.46 8.19 -10.76
N TYR A 112 -3.16 7.02 -10.20
CA TYR A 112 -2.00 6.86 -9.32
C TYR A 112 -0.67 6.95 -10.07
N TRP A 113 -0.55 6.35 -11.25
CA TRP A 113 0.70 6.42 -12.02
C TRP A 113 1.11 7.87 -12.33
N GLY A 114 0.16 8.68 -12.80
CA GLY A 114 0.40 10.10 -13.07
C GLY A 114 0.50 10.95 -11.80
N GLY A 115 -0.36 10.69 -10.82
CA GLY A 115 -0.44 11.42 -9.55
C GLY A 115 0.83 11.32 -8.73
N GLU A 116 1.34 10.10 -8.52
CA GLU A 116 2.54 9.85 -7.72
C GLU A 116 3.75 10.60 -8.28
N ALA A 117 3.98 10.49 -9.59
CA ALA A 117 5.10 11.17 -10.25
C ALA A 117 4.96 12.70 -10.19
N LYS A 118 3.77 13.23 -10.54
CA LYS A 118 3.51 14.68 -10.57
C LYS A 118 3.69 15.29 -9.18
N LEU A 119 3.10 14.70 -8.15
CA LEU A 119 3.08 15.28 -6.81
C LEU A 119 4.43 15.15 -6.10
N ARG A 120 5.23 14.11 -6.38
CA ARG A 120 6.62 14.05 -5.91
C ARG A 120 7.50 15.12 -6.60
N ALA A 121 7.26 15.40 -7.87
CA ALA A 121 8.08 16.36 -8.63
C ALA A 121 7.69 17.82 -8.37
N THR A 122 6.41 18.11 -8.14
CA THR A 122 5.87 19.48 -8.15
C THR A 122 5.03 19.83 -6.92
N GLY A 123 4.73 18.86 -6.05
CA GLY A 123 4.00 19.10 -4.81
C GLY A 123 4.81 19.95 -3.83
N THR A 124 4.13 20.84 -3.12
CA THR A 124 4.77 21.81 -2.22
C THR A 124 4.42 21.61 -0.74
N LYS A 125 3.54 20.66 -0.42
CA LYS A 125 3.05 20.45 0.96
C LYS A 125 3.92 19.49 1.76
N LEU A 126 4.52 18.49 1.10
CA LEU A 126 5.31 17.43 1.74
C LEU A 126 6.77 17.49 1.32
N LYS A 127 7.67 17.42 2.30
CA LYS A 127 9.12 17.29 2.07
C LYS A 127 9.48 15.82 1.84
N LEU A 128 10.02 15.51 0.67
CA LEU A 128 10.50 14.16 0.37
C LEU A 128 11.74 13.81 1.20
N THR A 129 11.74 12.62 1.79
CA THR A 129 12.88 12.04 2.50
C THR A 129 13.17 10.64 1.99
N SER A 130 14.40 10.17 2.17
CA SER A 130 14.82 8.84 1.75
C SER A 130 15.74 8.22 2.78
N ILE A 131 15.55 6.92 3.03
CA ILE A 131 16.50 6.09 3.77
C ILE A 131 17.47 5.48 2.74
N PRO A 132 18.79 5.45 3.01
CA PRO A 132 19.77 4.83 2.12
C PRO A 132 19.40 3.39 1.75
N LYS A 133 19.67 2.99 0.52
CA LYS A 133 19.27 1.66 -0.02
C LYS A 133 19.85 0.53 0.81
N GLU A 134 21.09 0.68 1.27
CA GLU A 134 21.81 -0.30 2.09
C GLU A 134 21.15 -0.50 3.44
N GLU A 135 20.58 0.56 4.02
CA GLU A 135 19.83 0.48 5.27
C GLU A 135 18.42 -0.08 5.02
N TRP A 136 17.74 0.37 3.96
CA TRP A 136 16.40 -0.12 3.60
C TRP A 136 16.37 -1.60 3.22
N LYS A 137 17.50 -2.16 2.75
CA LYS A 137 17.66 -3.58 2.50
C LYS A 137 17.29 -4.46 3.69
N ALA A 138 17.50 -3.98 4.92
CA ALA A 138 17.07 -4.69 6.12
C ALA A 138 15.54 -4.89 6.17
N VAL A 139 14.77 -3.93 5.68
CA VAL A 139 13.30 -4.00 5.58
C VAL A 139 12.88 -5.00 4.50
N GLU A 140 13.53 -4.97 3.34
CA GLU A 140 13.27 -5.92 2.25
C GLU A 140 13.60 -7.36 2.64
N ASP A 141 14.71 -7.58 3.35
CA ASP A 141 15.11 -8.92 3.80
C ASP A 141 14.20 -9.43 4.93
N ALA A 142 13.74 -8.54 5.83
CA ALA A 142 12.72 -8.88 6.81
C ALA A 142 11.38 -9.25 6.17
N ALA A 143 10.99 -8.63 5.05
CA ALA A 143 9.76 -8.98 4.34
C ALA A 143 9.78 -10.42 3.83
N LYS A 144 10.94 -10.92 3.37
CA LYS A 144 11.11 -12.33 2.96
C LYS A 144 10.93 -13.29 4.13
N VAL A 145 11.39 -12.91 5.33
CA VAL A 145 11.16 -13.71 6.55
C VAL A 145 9.68 -13.70 6.90
N PHE A 146 9.05 -12.53 6.89
CA PHE A 146 7.62 -12.39 7.15
C PHE A 146 6.77 -13.22 6.19
N TRP A 147 7.11 -13.27 4.90
CA TRP A 147 6.40 -14.11 3.92
C TRP A 147 6.49 -15.61 4.24
N LYS A 148 7.62 -16.08 4.77
CA LYS A 148 7.74 -17.47 5.25
C LYS A 148 6.81 -17.73 6.42
N GLU A 149 6.72 -16.81 7.39
CA GLU A 149 5.76 -16.91 8.49
C GLU A 149 4.30 -16.91 8.01
N ILE A 150 3.98 -16.14 6.96
CA ILE A 150 2.64 -16.16 6.35
C ILE A 150 2.38 -17.51 5.67
N ALA A 151 3.36 -18.07 4.96
CA ALA A 151 3.23 -19.36 4.28
C ALA A 151 2.94 -20.50 5.27
N GLU A 152 3.46 -20.42 6.50
CA GLU A 152 3.22 -21.41 7.56
C GLU A 152 1.78 -21.40 8.10
N GLN A 153 0.96 -20.40 7.77
CA GLN A 153 -0.42 -20.30 8.26
C GLN A 153 -1.41 -21.23 7.53
N GLY A 154 -0.97 -21.90 6.46
CA GLY A 154 -1.74 -22.97 5.81
C GLY A 154 -1.46 -23.09 4.32
N GLU A 155 -1.97 -24.17 3.72
CA GLU A 155 -1.67 -24.54 2.32
C GLU A 155 -2.02 -23.43 1.31
N THR A 156 -3.14 -22.73 1.52
CA THR A 156 -3.55 -21.63 0.63
C THR A 156 -2.60 -20.44 0.75
N ALA A 157 -2.20 -20.07 1.97
CA ALA A 157 -1.25 -18.98 2.20
C ALA A 157 0.12 -19.32 1.58
N ALA A 158 0.62 -20.53 1.80
CA ALA A 158 1.85 -21.02 1.17
C ALA A 158 1.81 -20.95 -0.35
N LYS A 159 0.69 -21.36 -0.96
CA LYS A 159 0.49 -21.28 -2.41
C LYS A 159 0.52 -19.83 -2.92
N ILE A 160 -0.14 -18.90 -2.22
CA ILE A 160 -0.17 -17.49 -2.60
C ILE A 160 1.23 -16.87 -2.48
N VAL A 161 1.92 -17.09 -1.37
CA VAL A 161 3.30 -16.60 -1.17
C VAL A 161 4.22 -17.11 -2.28
N LYS A 162 4.13 -18.41 -2.61
CA LYS A 162 4.91 -19.00 -3.70
C LYS A 162 4.66 -18.32 -5.05
N ILE A 163 3.40 -17.96 -5.36
CA ILE A 163 3.08 -17.22 -6.59
C ILE A 163 3.77 -15.85 -6.61
N PHE A 164 3.77 -15.11 -5.49
CA PHE A 164 4.48 -13.83 -5.40
C PHE A 164 6.00 -13.99 -5.58
N GLU A 165 6.60 -15.01 -4.96
CA GLU A 165 8.03 -15.30 -5.10
C GLU A 165 8.40 -15.66 -6.54
N GLU A 166 7.63 -16.54 -7.18
CA GLU A 166 7.84 -16.96 -8.58
C GLU A 166 7.67 -15.79 -9.56
N TYR A 167 6.67 -14.94 -9.34
CA TYR A 167 6.46 -13.75 -10.16
C TYR A 167 7.61 -12.76 -10.01
N ASN A 168 8.04 -12.47 -8.77
CA ASN A 168 9.18 -11.57 -8.52
C ASN A 168 10.49 -12.11 -9.13
N ALA A 169 10.74 -13.43 -9.04
CA ALA A 169 11.89 -14.05 -9.69
C ALA A 169 11.80 -13.97 -11.22
N THR A 170 10.59 -14.02 -11.78
CA THR A 170 10.35 -13.86 -13.22
C THR A 170 10.68 -12.45 -13.69
N ILE A 171 10.16 -11.42 -13.02
CA ILE A 171 10.40 -10.03 -13.43
C ILE A 171 11.86 -9.61 -13.22
N GLU A 172 12.53 -10.14 -12.20
CA GLU A 172 13.96 -9.92 -11.97
C GLU A 172 14.80 -10.45 -13.15
N LYS A 173 14.48 -11.65 -13.63
CA LYS A 173 15.14 -12.24 -14.80
C LYS A 173 14.79 -11.51 -16.10
N ALA A 174 13.58 -10.94 -16.19
CA ALA A 174 13.16 -10.19 -17.36
C ALA A 174 13.95 -8.89 -17.53
N GLY A 175 14.42 -8.29 -16.43
CA GLY A 175 15.19 -7.04 -16.45
C GLY A 175 14.33 -5.85 -16.90
N PRO A 176 14.94 -4.82 -17.52
CA PRO A 176 14.22 -3.62 -17.94
C PRO A 176 13.08 -3.95 -18.93
N PRO A 177 11.88 -3.33 -18.78
CA PRO A 177 11.56 -2.20 -17.89
C PRO A 177 11.07 -2.59 -16.48
N TYR A 178 11.08 -3.87 -16.12
CA TYR A 178 10.48 -4.35 -14.87
C TYR A 178 11.39 -4.18 -13.66
N THR A 179 12.68 -4.47 -13.83
CA THR A 179 13.72 -4.23 -12.83
C THR A 179 14.90 -3.52 -13.47
N GLN A 180 15.58 -2.67 -12.70
CA GLN A 180 16.86 -2.10 -13.07
C GLN A 180 17.90 -2.90 -12.27
N GLY A 181 18.51 -3.89 -12.92
CA GLY A 181 19.35 -4.92 -12.28
C GLY A 181 20.42 -4.43 -11.33
#